data_AF-A0A086ALL6-F1
#
_entry.id   AF-A0A086ALL6-F1
#
_cell.length_a   1.000
_cell.length_b   1.000
_cell.length_c   1.000
_cell.angle_alpha   90.00
_cell.angle_beta   90.00
_cell.angle_gamma   90.00
#
_symmetry.space_group_name_H-M   'P 1'
#
loop_
_entity.id
_entity.type
_entity.pdbx_description
1 polymer ?
#
loop_
_entity_poly.entity_id
_entity_poly.type
_entity_poly.pdbx_seq_one_letter_code
_entity_poly.pdbx_strand_id
1 'polypeptide(L)'
;MLGLTPSYAQKYLQPSNKYMKETVKGVSFTYKDGYIVIKNNSKYNLEVLNIYADYSENDDINGMAFFEDIKKGTTQKLKMNFSTFKNDKEIDYKKIKPELLILSYFKAVRSK
;
A
#
# COMPACT_ATOMS: atom_id res chain seq x y z
N MET A 1 -5.27 31.40 -10.33
CA MET A 1 -4.09 30.76 -9.73
C MET A 1 -4.28 29.25 -9.80
N LEU A 2 -3.60 28.57 -10.72
CA LEU A 2 -3.57 27.10 -10.76
C LEU A 2 -2.48 26.65 -9.77
N GLY A 3 -2.89 26.28 -8.56
CA GLY A 3 -1.98 25.72 -7.57
C GLY A 3 -1.48 24.37 -8.05
N LEU A 4 -0.24 24.32 -8.52
CA LEU A 4 0.48 23.06 -8.71
C LEU A 4 0.67 22.46 -7.32
N THR A 5 -0.22 21.55 -6.93
CA THR A 5 0.03 20.67 -5.80
C THR A 5 1.32 19.90 -6.11
N PRO A 6 2.37 19.96 -5.27
CA PRO A 6 3.57 19.20 -5.51
C PRO A 6 3.18 17.72 -5.59
N SER A 7 3.32 17.13 -6.78
CA SER A 7 3.17 15.70 -6.98
C SER A 7 4.38 15.03 -6.35
N TYR A 8 4.29 14.72 -5.05
CA TYR A 8 5.31 13.92 -4.39
C TYR A 8 5.35 12.52 -5.01
N ALA A 9 6.53 12.08 -5.42
CA ALA A 9 6.73 10.72 -5.92
C ALA A 9 6.78 9.75 -4.74
N GLN A 10 5.67 9.03 -4.51
CA GLN A 10 5.59 8.05 -3.43
C GLN A 10 6.73 7.03 -3.52
N LYS A 11 7.51 6.89 -2.44
CA LYS A 11 8.57 5.89 -2.38
C LYS A 11 7.96 4.50 -2.23
N TYR A 12 8.38 3.60 -3.11
CA TYR A 12 7.88 2.25 -3.19
C TYR A 12 9.04 1.24 -3.21
N LEU A 13 8.96 0.22 -2.35
CA LEU A 13 9.92 -0.88 -2.30
C LEU A 13 9.42 -2.06 -3.13
N GLN A 14 10.25 -2.48 -4.08
CA GLN A 14 9.99 -3.67 -4.88
C GLN A 14 10.08 -4.95 -4.04
N PRO A 15 9.29 -5.99 -4.34
CA PRO A 15 9.43 -7.31 -3.72
C PRO A 15 10.85 -7.87 -3.90
N SER A 16 11.46 -8.31 -2.80
CA SER A 16 12.75 -9.00 -2.82
C SER A 16 12.61 -10.48 -3.23
N ASN A 17 11.50 -11.12 -2.88
CA ASN A 17 11.24 -12.54 -3.17
C ASN A 17 10.74 -12.75 -4.62
N LYS A 18 11.36 -13.68 -5.35
CA LYS A 18 11.02 -14.01 -6.76
C LYS A 18 9.56 -14.41 -6.95
N TYR A 19 9.02 -15.27 -6.08
CA TYR A 19 7.62 -15.69 -6.16
C TYR A 19 6.67 -14.53 -5.93
N MET A 20 6.93 -13.69 -4.93
CA MET A 20 6.13 -12.50 -4.67
C MET A 20 6.19 -11.54 -5.87
N LYS A 21 7.40 -11.29 -6.40
CA LYS A 21 7.61 -10.46 -7.59
C LYS A 21 6.78 -10.93 -8.78
N GLU A 22 6.76 -12.23 -9.06
CA GLU A 22 5.95 -12.79 -10.15
C GLU A 22 4.45 -12.74 -9.86
N THR A 23 4.03 -12.92 -8.60
CA THR A 23 2.62 -12.82 -8.20
C THR A 23 2.08 -11.41 -8.38
N VAL A 24 2.82 -10.39 -7.95
CA VAL A 24 2.39 -8.99 -8.02
C VAL A 24 2.81 -8.29 -9.32
N LYS A 25 3.41 -9.02 -10.26
CA LYS A 25 3.81 -8.47 -11.56
C LYS A 25 2.57 -7.98 -12.32
N GLY A 26 2.48 -6.66 -12.51
CA GLY A 26 1.30 -6.01 -13.11
C GLY A 26 0.27 -5.50 -12.10
N VAL A 27 0.46 -5.76 -10.81
CA VAL A 27 -0.26 -5.06 -9.75
C VAL A 27 0.43 -3.72 -9.52
N SER A 28 -0.35 -2.65 -9.53
CA SER A 28 0.10 -1.33 -9.12
C SER A 28 -0.78 -0.81 -8.00
N PHE A 29 -0.24 0.09 -7.19
CA PHE A 29 -1.02 0.78 -6.17
C PHE A 29 -0.55 2.21 -5.99
N THR A 30 -1.44 3.03 -5.43
CA THR A 30 -1.20 4.44 -5.10
C THR A 30 -1.79 4.74 -3.74
N TYR A 31 -1.17 5.66 -3.01
CA TYR A 31 -1.70 6.20 -1.77
C TYR A 31 -2.18 7.63 -1.98
N LYS A 32 -3.36 7.95 -1.47
CA LYS A 32 -3.87 9.33 -1.41
C LYS A 32 -4.91 9.47 -0.29
N ASP A 33 -4.76 10.50 0.53
CA ASP A 33 -5.73 10.92 1.56
C ASP A 33 -6.16 9.78 2.50
N GLY A 34 -5.22 8.93 2.93
CA GLY A 34 -5.49 7.80 3.82
C GLY A 34 -6.00 6.55 3.11
N TYR A 35 -6.08 6.54 1.79
CA TYR A 35 -6.55 5.39 1.01
C TYR A 35 -5.47 4.82 0.10
N ILE A 36 -5.40 3.51 0.03
CA ILE A 36 -4.67 2.77 -1.00
C ILE A 36 -5.65 2.38 -2.10
N VAL A 37 -5.33 2.74 -3.33
CA VAL A 37 -6.02 2.25 -4.53
C VAL A 37 -5.09 1.27 -5.22
N ILE A 38 -5.55 0.03 -5.40
CA ILE A 38 -4.82 -1.01 -6.13
C ILE A 38 -5.47 -1.23 -7.49
N LYS A 39 -4.65 -1.57 -8.49
CA LYS A 39 -5.10 -2.05 -9.80
C LYS A 39 -4.40 -3.37 -10.09
N ASN A 40 -5.16 -4.46 -10.18
CA ASN A 40 -4.60 -5.77 -10.47
C ASN A 40 -4.60 -6.04 -11.98
N ASN A 41 -3.53 -5.64 -12.69
CA ASN A 41 -3.31 -6.06 -14.08
C ASN A 41 -2.37 -7.28 -14.16
N SER A 42 -2.22 -8.03 -13.07
CA SER A 42 -1.40 -9.23 -13.08
C SER A 42 -2.06 -10.34 -13.91
N LYS A 43 -1.34 -11.44 -14.06
CA LYS A 43 -1.89 -12.65 -14.69
C LYS A 43 -2.86 -13.42 -13.78
N TYR A 44 -2.94 -13.06 -12.50
CA TYR A 44 -3.62 -13.84 -11.47
C TYR A 44 -4.76 -13.06 -10.81
N ASN A 45 -5.81 -13.78 -10.40
CA ASN A 45 -6.63 -13.32 -9.29
C ASN A 45 -5.80 -13.44 -8.00
N LEU A 46 -5.99 -12.53 -7.07
CA LEU A 46 -5.33 -12.59 -5.77
C LEU A 46 -6.38 -12.84 -4.70
N GLU A 47 -6.13 -13.83 -3.86
CA GLU A 47 -6.95 -14.11 -2.68
C GLU A 47 -6.70 -13.04 -1.63
N VAL A 48 -5.43 -12.69 -1.40
CA VAL A 48 -5.02 -11.67 -0.42
C VAL A 48 -3.87 -10.82 -0.98
N LEU A 49 -3.91 -9.52 -0.69
CA LEU A 49 -2.78 -8.60 -0.88
C LEU A 49 -2.68 -7.65 0.31
N ASN A 50 -1.54 -7.65 0.99
CA ASN A 50 -1.25 -6.73 2.07
C ASN A 50 -0.23 -5.70 1.59
N ILE A 51 -0.61 -4.42 1.69
CA ILE A 51 0.29 -3.28 1.50
C ILE A 51 0.68 -2.76 2.87
N TYR A 52 1.98 -2.61 3.07
CA TYR A 52 2.55 -2.11 4.30
C TYR A 52 3.22 -0.76 4.07
N ALA A 53 3.16 0.11 5.05
CA ALA A 53 3.69 1.46 5.02
C ALA A 53 4.60 1.70 6.24
N ASP A 54 5.88 1.95 5.99
CA ASP A 54 6.80 2.47 7.00
C ASP A 54 6.83 4.00 6.95
N TYR A 55 6.99 4.64 8.10
CA TYR A 55 7.19 6.08 8.19
C TYR A 55 8.67 6.40 8.39
N SER A 56 9.31 7.03 7.41
CA SER A 56 10.77 7.16 7.37
C SER A 56 11.40 8.00 8.48
N GLU A 57 10.62 8.89 9.11
CA GLU A 57 11.09 9.76 10.20
C GLU A 57 10.72 9.23 11.60
N ASN A 58 9.92 8.17 11.68
CA ASN A 58 9.49 7.60 12.96
C ASN A 58 9.20 6.10 12.80
N ASP A 59 10.11 5.28 13.31
CA ASP A 59 10.02 3.83 13.28
C ASP A 59 8.90 3.26 14.17
N ASP A 60 8.30 4.06 15.05
CA ASP A 60 7.12 3.68 15.82
C ASP A 60 5.84 3.75 14.97
N ILE A 61 5.80 4.46 13.83
CA ILE A 61 4.58 4.59 13.02
C ILE A 61 4.60 3.61 11.85
N ASN A 62 3.56 2.77 11.78
CA ASN A 62 3.30 1.89 10.65
C ASN A 62 1.90 2.07 10.09
N GLY A 63 1.69 1.59 8.86
CA GLY A 63 0.38 1.52 8.23
C GLY A 63 0.17 0.21 7.48
N MET A 64 -1.07 -0.27 7.45
CA MET A 64 -1.42 -1.48 6.72
C MET A 64 -2.78 -1.39 6.03
N ALA A 65 -2.85 -1.98 4.84
CA ALA A 65 -4.08 -2.18 4.08
C ALA A 65 -4.18 -3.63 3.63
N PHE A 66 -5.30 -4.28 3.95
CA PHE A 66 -5.57 -5.69 3.69
C PHE A 66 -6.65 -5.82 2.63
N PHE A 67 -6.26 -6.26 1.43
CA PHE A 67 -7.18 -6.48 0.31
C PHE A 67 -7.46 -7.97 0.15
N GLU A 68 -8.70 -8.30 -0.20
CA GLU A 68 -9.17 -9.67 -0.44
C GLU A 68 -9.91 -9.77 -1.78
N ASP A 69 -9.97 -10.98 -2.34
CA ASP A 69 -10.73 -11.30 -3.55
C ASP A 69 -10.51 -10.34 -4.73
N ILE A 70 -9.24 -10.06 -5.02
CA ILE A 70 -8.81 -9.09 -6.01
C ILE A 70 -8.74 -9.75 -7.38
N LYS A 71 -9.87 -9.72 -8.08
CA LYS A 71 -9.95 -10.26 -9.45
C LYS A 71 -8.99 -9.53 -10.39
N LYS A 72 -8.42 -10.26 -11.34
CA LYS A 72 -7.65 -9.71 -12.44
C LYS A 72 -8.49 -8.69 -13.21
N GLY A 73 -7.86 -7.58 -13.59
CA GLY A 73 -8.47 -6.47 -14.32
C GLY A 73 -9.26 -5.50 -13.44
N THR A 74 -9.35 -5.73 -12.13
CA THR A 74 -10.13 -4.88 -11.23
C THR A 74 -9.28 -3.84 -10.51
N THR A 75 -9.98 -2.82 -10.02
CA THR A 75 -9.45 -1.80 -9.13
C THR A 75 -10.20 -1.88 -7.82
N GLN A 76 -9.48 -1.86 -6.70
CA GLN A 76 -10.06 -1.80 -5.36
C GLN A 76 -9.45 -0.61 -4.60
N LYS A 77 -10.22 -0.07 -3.66
CA LYS A 77 -9.80 1.04 -2.80
C LYS A 77 -10.10 0.67 -1.36
N LEU A 78 -9.11 0.82 -0.48
CA LEU A 78 -9.28 0.61 0.96
C LEU A 78 -8.62 1.72 1.75
N LYS A 79 -9.17 2.00 2.93
CA LYS A 79 -8.54 2.89 3.91
C LYS A 79 -7.34 2.16 4.50
N MET A 80 -6.21 2.87 4.58
CA MET A 80 -5.04 2.38 5.29
C MET A 80 -5.20 2.71 6.77
N ASN A 81 -4.96 1.71 7.62
CA ASN A 81 -4.97 1.87 9.06
C ASN A 81 -3.55 2.16 9.51
N PHE A 82 -3.36 3.26 10.24
CA PHE A 82 -2.07 3.62 10.81
C PHE A 82 -2.08 3.43 12.32
N SER A 83 -0.97 2.96 12.87
CA SER A 83 -0.82 2.66 14.28
C SER A 83 0.62 2.84 14.76
N THR A 84 0.78 3.01 16.07
CA THR A 84 2.09 2.94 16.72
C THR A 84 2.46 1.50 17.08
N PHE A 85 3.69 1.06 16.82
CA PHE A 85 4.17 -0.28 17.16
C PHE A 85 4.14 -0.58 18.65
N LYS A 86 4.39 0.42 19.49
CA LYS A 86 4.57 0.20 20.93
C LYS A 86 3.29 -0.20 21.67
N ASN A 87 2.12 0.21 21.18
CA ASN A 87 0.84 0.03 21.88
C ASN A 87 -0.38 -0.04 20.95
N ASP A 88 -0.17 -0.23 19.65
CA ASP A 88 -1.20 -0.33 18.61
C ASP A 88 -2.21 0.84 18.61
N LYS A 89 -1.79 2.01 19.09
CA LYS A 89 -2.67 3.19 19.12
C LYS A 89 -2.90 3.68 17.70
N GLU A 90 -4.17 3.76 17.32
CA GLU A 90 -4.57 4.27 16.00
C GLU A 90 -4.10 5.72 15.80
N ILE A 91 -3.57 5.99 14.61
CA ILE A 91 -3.17 7.31 14.15
C ILE A 91 -4.10 7.74 13.02
N ASP A 92 -4.68 8.94 13.16
CA ASP A 92 -5.41 9.57 12.06
C ASP A 92 -4.48 9.84 10.88
N TYR A 93 -4.84 9.36 9.69
CA TYR A 93 -4.09 9.56 8.45
C TYR A 93 -3.82 11.05 8.14
N LYS A 94 -4.62 11.99 8.67
CA LYS A 94 -4.38 13.42 8.52
C LYS A 94 -3.11 13.91 9.22
N LYS A 95 -2.60 13.13 10.18
CA LYS A 95 -1.32 13.40 10.86
C LYS A 95 -0.13 12.79 10.12
N ILE A 96 -0.39 11.97 9.10
CA ILE A 96 0.62 11.31 8.29
C ILE A 96 0.98 12.21 7.12
N LYS A 97 2.27 12.52 6.99
CA LYS A 97 2.83 13.15 5.81
C LYS A 97 3.04 12.11 4.71
N PRO A 98 2.29 12.13 3.59
CA PRO A 98 2.41 11.13 2.53
C PRO A 98 3.84 11.00 1.99
N GLU A 99 4.58 12.11 2.00
CA GLU A 99 5.96 12.20 1.53
C GLU A 99 6.98 11.40 2.36
N LEU A 100 6.59 10.97 3.55
CA LEU A 100 7.46 10.18 4.43
C LEU A 100 7.06 8.70 4.45
N LEU A 101 6.04 8.32 3.68
CA LEU A 101 5.63 6.93 3.57
C LEU A 101 6.52 6.15 2.60
N ILE A 102 6.96 4.99 3.05
CA ILE A 102 7.62 3.98 2.24
C ILE A 102 6.67 2.80 2.13
N LEU A 103 6.07 2.64 0.95
CA LEU A 103 5.10 1.57 0.73
C LEU A 103 5.77 0.32 0.17
N SER A 104 5.27 -0.85 0.56
CA SER A 104 5.78 -2.13 0.10
C SER A 104 4.68 -3.20 0.03
N TYR A 105 4.91 -4.21 -0.80
CA TYR A 105 4.13 -5.44 -0.72
C TYR A 105 4.62 -6.27 0.45
N PHE A 106 3.74 -6.52 1.42
CA PHE A 106 4.05 -7.35 2.58
C PHE A 106 3.66 -8.82 2.37
N LYS A 107 2.50 -9.06 1.76
CA LYS A 107 2.00 -10.40 1.44
C LYS A 107 1.17 -10.35 0.16
N ALA A 108 1.29 -11.37 -0.68
CA ALA A 108 0.43 -11.56 -1.84
C ALA A 108 0.19 -13.06 -2.07
N VAL A 109 -1.08 -13.45 -2.16
CA VAL A 109 -1.50 -14.84 -2.37
C VAL A 109 -2.38 -14.90 -3.61
N ARG A 110 -2.08 -15.83 -4.51
CA ARG A 110 -2.90 -16.09 -5.71
C ARG A 110 -4.14 -16.85 -5.30
N SER A 111 -5.28 -16.53 -5.90
CA SER A 111 -6.44 -17.41 -5.83
C SER A 111 -6.09 -18.75 -6.49
N LYS A 112 -6.65 -19.83 -5.95
CA LYS A 112 -6.53 -21.18 -6.54
C LYS A 112 -7.23 -21.29 -7.89
#